data_AF-A0A0G4K9F5-F1
#
_entry.id   AF-A0A0G4K9F5-F1
#
_cell.length_a   1.000
_cell.length_b   1.000
_cell.length_c   1.000
_cell.angle_alpha   90.00
_cell.angle_beta   90.00
_cell.angle_gamma   90.00
#
_symmetry.space_group_name_H-M   'P 1'
#
loop_
_entity.id
_entity.type
_entity.pdbx_description
1 polymer ?
#
loop_
_entity_poly.entity_id
_entity_poly.type
_entity_poly.pdbx_seq_one_letter_code
_entity_poly.pdbx_strand_id
1 'polypeptide(L)'
;MSEIVKEKPIMEEVQKKYNNFVKSKLMMIEYEKKEAYLYGNQIMLDEERRLGKEEGIEQGEINKAKDIALNLKNMNMSNEDISKITGLSLEEVKNL
;
A
#
# COMPACT_ATOMS: atom_id res chain seq x y z
N MET A 1 12.77 -23.15 -43.32
CA MET A 1 13.25 -23.07 -41.94
C MET A 1 14.66 -22.50 -41.98
N SER A 2 14.80 -21.19 -41.74
CA SER A 2 16.08 -20.46 -41.82
C SER A 2 17.09 -21.00 -40.80
N GLU A 3 18.37 -21.01 -41.17
CA GLU A 3 19.51 -21.60 -40.43
C GLU A 3 19.69 -21.09 -38.98
N ILE A 4 18.99 -20.03 -38.59
CA ILE A 4 18.93 -19.46 -37.23
C ILE A 4 18.40 -20.47 -36.19
N VAL A 5 17.61 -21.47 -36.60
CA VAL A 5 17.01 -22.46 -35.68
C VAL A 5 18.01 -23.55 -35.23
N LYS A 6 19.20 -23.64 -35.84
CA LYS A 6 20.20 -24.68 -35.50
C LYS A 6 21.02 -24.37 -34.23
N GLU A 7 20.92 -23.17 -33.66
CA GLU A 7 21.61 -22.86 -32.41
C GLU A 7 20.78 -23.22 -31.15
N LYS A 8 21.15 -24.39 -30.62
CA LYS A 8 20.98 -24.92 -29.26
C LYS A 8 19.69 -25.73 -29.01
N PRO A 9 19.80 -27.03 -28.66
CA PRO A 9 18.69 -27.92 -28.25
C PRO A 9 17.73 -27.30 -27.22
N ILE A 10 18.26 -26.37 -26.42
CA ILE A 10 17.53 -25.58 -25.44
C ILE A 10 16.36 -24.79 -26.08
N MET A 11 16.54 -24.20 -27.27
CA MET A 11 15.49 -23.41 -27.92
C MET A 11 14.33 -24.28 -28.43
N GLU A 12 14.62 -25.47 -28.97
CA GLU A 12 13.59 -26.44 -29.34
C GLU A 12 12.83 -26.96 -28.11
N GLU A 13 13.55 -27.27 -27.02
CA GLU A 13 12.93 -27.75 -25.78
C GLU A 13 12.05 -26.66 -25.14
N VAL A 14 12.50 -25.40 -25.13
CA VAL A 14 11.73 -24.24 -24.67
C VAL A 14 10.48 -24.04 -25.53
N GLN A 15 10.62 -24.10 -26.87
CA GLN A 15 9.47 -23.98 -27.78
C GLN A 15 8.46 -25.10 -27.58
N LYS A 16 8.92 -26.34 -27.33
CA LYS A 16 8.06 -27.49 -27.06
C LYS A 16 7.33 -27.37 -25.72
N LYS A 17 8.02 -26.93 -24.66
CA LYS A 17 7.42 -26.65 -23.36
C LYS A 17 6.38 -25.53 -23.45
N TYR A 18 6.70 -24.43 -24.13
CA TYR A 18 5.77 -23.33 -24.39
C TYR A 18 4.53 -23.80 -25.14
N ASN A 19 4.70 -24.54 -26.23
CA ASN A 19 3.59 -25.06 -27.02
C ASN A 19 2.72 -26.04 -26.22
N ASN A 20 3.31 -26.88 -25.36
CA ASN A 20 2.56 -27.78 -24.49
C ASN A 20 1.79 -27.03 -23.39
N PHE A 21 2.39 -25.99 -22.83
CA PHE A 21 1.77 -25.13 -21.84
C PHE A 21 0.55 -24.40 -22.43
N VAL A 22 0.71 -23.75 -23.59
CA VAL A 22 -0.36 -23.01 -24.27
C VAL A 22 -1.45 -23.95 -24.83
N LYS A 23 -1.10 -25.16 -25.25
CA LYS A 23 -2.10 -26.16 -25.72
C LYS A 23 -2.90 -26.79 -24.59
N SER A 24 -2.35 -26.82 -23.37
CA SER A 24 -3.06 -27.37 -22.22
C SER A 24 -3.99 -26.32 -21.62
N LYS A 25 -5.28 -26.37 -22.01
CA LYS A 25 -6.33 -25.49 -21.48
C LYS A 25 -6.34 -25.44 -19.94
N LEU A 26 -6.06 -26.56 -19.27
CA LEU A 26 -5.99 -26.62 -17.81
C LEU A 26 -4.82 -25.78 -17.26
N MET A 27 -3.62 -25.91 -17.84
CA MET A 27 -2.44 -25.15 -17.40
C MET A 27 -2.63 -23.64 -17.62
N MET A 28 -3.25 -23.27 -18.73
CA MET A 28 -3.57 -21.87 -19.04
C MET A 28 -4.56 -21.27 -18.02
N ILE A 29 -5.62 -22.01 -17.67
CA ILE A 29 -6.59 -21.57 -16.65
C ILE A 29 -5.92 -21.37 -15.29
N GLU A 30 -5.07 -22.29 -14.85
CA GLU A 30 -4.37 -22.14 -13.56
C GLU A 30 -3.39 -20.97 -13.57
N TYR A 31 -2.73 -20.71 -14.71
CA TYR A 31 -1.88 -19.54 -14.89
C TYR A 31 -2.68 -18.24 -14.80
N GLU A 32 -3.79 -18.11 -15.53
CA GLU A 32 -4.64 -16.93 -15.51
C GLU A 32 -5.20 -16.65 -14.10
N LYS A 33 -5.61 -17.70 -13.37
CA LYS A 33 -6.03 -17.57 -11.96
C LYS A 33 -4.91 -17.01 -11.09
N LYS A 34 -3.69 -17.51 -11.26
CA LYS A 34 -2.53 -17.03 -10.51
C LYS A 34 -2.21 -15.57 -10.84
N GLU A 35 -2.22 -15.19 -12.11
CA GLU A 35 -1.98 -13.80 -12.52
C GLU A 35 -3.06 -12.86 -11.96
N ALA A 36 -4.33 -13.24 -12.05
CA ALA A 36 -5.43 -12.46 -11.47
C ALA A 36 -5.30 -12.32 -9.95
N TYR A 37 -4.91 -13.38 -9.25
CA TYR A 37 -4.65 -13.36 -7.81
C TYR A 37 -3.48 -12.43 -7.45
N LEU A 38 -2.36 -12.52 -8.17
CA LEU A 38 -1.19 -11.66 -7.94
C LEU A 38 -1.51 -10.19 -8.20
N TYR A 39 -2.22 -9.90 -9.30
CA TYR A 39 -2.65 -8.56 -9.63
C TYR A 39 -3.64 -7.99 -8.59
N GLY A 40 -4.61 -8.79 -8.16
CA GLY A 40 -5.54 -8.42 -7.10
C GLY A 40 -4.84 -8.11 -5.79
N ASN A 41 -3.87 -8.94 -5.39
CA ASN A 41 -3.04 -8.70 -4.20
C ASN A 41 -2.23 -7.41 -4.31
N GLN A 42 -1.68 -7.11 -5.49
CA GLN A 42 -0.91 -5.88 -5.69
C GLN A 42 -1.80 -4.64 -5.49
N ILE A 43 -3.00 -4.62 -6.09
CA ILE A 43 -3.96 -3.52 -5.91
C ILE A 43 -4.32 -3.38 -4.43
N MET A 44 -4.62 -4.48 -3.75
CA MET A 44 -4.99 -4.47 -2.34
C MET A 44 -3.86 -3.89 -1.47
N LEU A 45 -2.61 -4.34 -1.69
CA LEU A 45 -1.45 -3.84 -0.95
C LEU A 45 -1.20 -2.35 -1.19
N ASP A 46 -1.39 -1.87 -2.41
CA ASP A 46 -1.23 -0.44 -2.73
C ASP A 46 -2.32 0.41 -2.06
N GLU A 47 -3.55 -0.09 -1.97
CA GLU A 47 -4.64 0.58 -1.26
C GLU A 47 -4.43 0.57 0.26
N GLU A 48 -4.01 -0.55 0.84
CA GLU A 48 -3.66 -0.65 2.27
C GLU A 48 -2.55 0.34 2.64
N ARG A 49 -1.52 0.48 1.79
CA ARG A 49 -0.45 1.48 1.99
C ARG A 49 -0.97 2.91 1.89
N ARG A 50 -1.90 3.18 0.96
CA ARG A 50 -2.50 4.50 0.80
C ARG A 50 -3.29 4.88 2.04
N LEU A 51 -4.19 4.00 2.49
CA LEU A 51 -5.00 4.17 3.70
C LEU A 51 -4.12 4.30 4.94
N GLY A 52 -3.14 3.42 5.13
CA GLY A 52 -2.24 3.48 6.27
C GLY A 52 -1.40 4.78 6.31
N LYS A 53 -1.05 5.35 5.15
CA LYS A 53 -0.39 6.66 5.08
C LYS A 53 -1.35 7.79 5.46
N GLU A 54 -2.60 7.73 5.01
CA GLU A 54 -3.64 8.71 5.32
C GLU A 54 -3.96 8.72 6.82
N GLU A 55 -4.24 7.54 7.40
CA GLU A 55 -4.46 7.36 8.84
C GLU A 55 -3.24 7.78 9.66
N GLY A 56 -2.03 7.45 9.19
CA GLY A 56 -0.80 7.84 9.86
C GLY A 56 -0.56 9.36 9.88
N ILE A 57 -0.94 10.06 8.81
CA ILE A 57 -0.88 11.53 8.75
C ILE A 57 -1.90 12.12 9.72
N GLU A 58 -3.15 11.69 9.66
CA GLU A 58 -4.22 12.18 10.54
C GLU A 58 -3.87 11.98 12.02
N GLN A 59 -3.41 10.78 12.39
CA GLN A 59 -2.99 10.47 13.75
C GLN A 59 -1.78 11.31 14.17
N GLY A 60 -0.85 11.55 13.26
CA GLY A 60 0.32 12.41 13.48
C GLY A 60 -0.05 13.87 13.73
N GLU A 61 -0.99 14.42 12.96
CA GLU A 61 -1.49 15.78 13.13
C GLU A 61 -2.20 15.96 14.48
N ILE A 62 -3.06 14.99 14.87
CA ILE A 62 -3.74 14.99 16.17
C ILE A 62 -2.72 14.91 17.31
N ASN A 63 -1.73 14.01 17.22
CA ASN A 63 -0.72 13.87 18.26
C ASN A 63 0.12 15.14 18.40
N LYS A 64 0.51 15.75 17.28
CA LYS A 64 1.22 17.03 17.28
C LYS A 64 0.39 18.15 17.89
N ALA A 65 -0.90 18.22 17.60
CA ALA A 65 -1.81 19.19 18.21
C ALA A 65 -1.88 19.01 19.73
N LYS A 66 -1.91 17.76 20.22
CA LYS A 66 -1.89 17.44 21.65
C LYS A 66 -0.57 17.82 22.31
N ASP A 67 0.57 17.54 21.69
CA ASP A 67 1.89 17.91 22.21
C ASP A 67 2.05 19.44 22.31
N ILE A 68 1.58 20.17 21.29
CA ILE A 68 1.56 21.63 21.30
C ILE A 68 0.64 22.12 22.44
N ALA A 69 -0.56 21.57 22.58
CA ALA A 69 -1.49 21.93 23.64
C ALA A 69 -0.89 21.72 25.04
N LEU A 70 -0.20 20.61 25.28
CA LEU A 70 0.46 20.33 26.55
C LEU A 70 1.55 21.37 26.86
N ASN A 71 2.37 21.73 25.86
CA ASN A 71 3.39 22.75 26.03
C ASN A 71 2.78 24.13 26.34
N LEU A 72 1.72 24.52 25.65
CA LEU A 72 1.03 25.79 25.91
C LEU A 72 0.36 25.81 27.29
N LYS A 73 -0.19 24.67 27.74
CA LYS A 73 -0.76 24.51 29.08
C LYS A 73 0.31 24.67 30.16
N ASN A 74 1.50 24.10 29.94
CA ASN A 74 2.67 24.29 30.81
C ASN A 74 3.15 25.75 30.86
N MET A 75 2.84 26.54 29.83
CA MET A 75 3.08 27.99 29.80
C MET A 75 1.94 28.80 30.44
N ASN A 76 0.98 28.15 31.11
CA ASN A 76 -0.20 28.75 31.73
C ASN A 76 -1.12 29.51 30.74
N MET A 77 -1.16 29.08 29.48
CA MET A 77 -2.10 29.62 28.50
C MET A 77 -3.54 29.16 28.82
N SER A 78 -4.54 29.98 28.48
CA SER A 78 -5.95 29.65 28.70
C SER A 78 -6.38 28.47 27.81
N ASN A 79 -7.33 27.66 28.29
CA ASN A 79 -7.85 26.53 27.51
C ASN A 79 -8.53 27.02 26.22
N GLU A 80 -9.15 28.21 26.26
CA GLU A 80 -9.78 28.87 25.13
C GLU A 80 -8.79 29.25 24.03
N ASP A 81 -7.62 29.79 24.41
CA ASP A 81 -6.58 30.15 23.45
C ASP A 81 -5.86 28.91 22.92
N ILE A 82 -5.61 27.91 23.77
CA ILE A 82 -5.04 26.63 23.34
C ILE A 82 -5.95 25.96 22.30
N SER A 83 -7.25 25.89 22.57
CA SER A 83 -8.24 25.31 21.65
C SER A 83 -8.23 26.02 20.29
N LYS A 84 -8.14 27.36 20.27
CA LYS A 84 -8.03 28.13 19.02
C LYS A 84 -6.72 27.88 18.27
N ILE A 85 -5.60 27.74 18.97
CA ILE A 85 -4.27 27.56 18.36
C ILE A 85 -4.11 26.15 17.78
N THR A 86 -4.55 25.13 18.51
CA THR A 86 -4.32 23.73 18.15
C THR A 86 -5.45 23.13 17.32
N GLY A 87 -6.62 23.78 17.30
CA GLY A 87 -7.82 23.26 16.65
C GLY A 87 -8.53 22.15 17.44
N LEU A 88 -8.02 21.79 18.62
CA LEU A 88 -8.66 20.86 19.54
C LEU A 88 -9.91 21.49 20.17
N SER A 89 -10.90 20.68 20.48
CA SER A 89 -12.05 21.13 21.25
C SER A 89 -11.65 21.50 22.69
N LEU A 90 -12.44 22.37 23.32
CA LEU A 90 -12.22 22.74 24.73
C LEU A 90 -12.23 21.52 25.66
N GLU A 91 -13.00 20.49 25.33
CA GLU A 91 -13.09 19.27 26.11
C GLU A 91 -11.80 18.45 25.99
N GLU A 92 -11.25 18.31 24.78
CA GLU A 92 -9.96 17.67 24.57
C GLU A 92 -8.84 18.40 25.31
N VAL A 93 -8.81 19.74 25.25
CA VAL A 93 -7.81 20.55 25.96
C VAL A 93 -7.93 20.44 27.49
N LYS A 94 -9.15 20.32 28.02
CA LYS A 94 -9.37 20.10 29.46
C LYS A 94 -8.92 18.72 29.93
N ASN A 95 -9.08 17.72 29.07
CA ASN A 95 -8.72 16.33 29.34
C ASN A 95 -7.23 15.99 29.09
N LEU A 96 -6.47 16.89 28.46
CA LEU A 96 -5.00 16.85 28.38
C LEU A 96 -4.35 17.27 29.70
#